data_AF-A0A7W1ANP3-F1
#
_entry.id   AF-A0A7W1ANP3-F1
#
_cell.length_a   1.000
_cell.length_b   1.000
_cell.length_c   1.000
_cell.angle_alpha   90.00
_cell.angle_beta   90.00
_cell.angle_gamma   90.00
#
_symmetry.space_group_name_H-M   'P 1'
#
loop_
_entity.id
_entity.type
_entity.pdbx_description
1 polymer ?
#
loop_
_entity_poly.entity_id
_entity_poly.type
_entity_poly.pdbx_seq_one_letter_code
_entity_poly.pdbx_strand_id
1 'polypeptide(L)' 'MGIRQALLASPGLGVLAATTGHEDVASEVIAEMPELSGNLVHDAHTAILMREHGVRQICTRDTDFHRFPFVEVIDPLRP' A
#
# COMPACT_ATOMS: atom_id res chain seq x y z
N MET A 1 -25.82 6.77 -11.11
CA MET A 1 -24.80 6.16 -10.23
C MET A 1 -23.56 7.02 -10.31
N GLY A 2 -23.01 7.49 -9.19
CA GLY A 2 -21.77 8.28 -9.21
C GLY A 2 -20.55 7.38 -9.40
N ILE A 3 -19.42 7.97 -9.81
CA ILE A 3 -18.17 7.25 -10.11
C ILE A 3 -17.69 6.39 -8.92
N ARG A 4 -17.80 6.90 -7.69
CA ARG A 4 -17.45 6.15 -6.47
C ARG A 4 -18.27 4.87 -6.35
N GLN A 5 -19.58 4.94 -6.51
CA GLN A 5 -20.43 3.76 -6.40
C GLN A 5 -20.13 2.77 -7.52
N ALA A 6 -19.89 3.27 -8.75
CA ALA A 6 -19.57 2.42 -9.89
C ALA A 6 -18.26 1.65 -9.68
N LEU A 7 -17.23 2.31 -9.13
CA LEU A 7 -15.96 1.65 -8.79
C LEU A 7 -16.15 0.57 -7.72
N LEU A 8 -16.82 0.90 -6.62
CA LEU A 8 -17.05 -0.05 -5.51
C LEU A 8 -17.93 -1.24 -5.90
N ALA A 9 -18.73 -1.13 -6.96
CA ALA A 9 -19.54 -2.22 -7.48
C ALA A 9 -18.78 -3.12 -8.49
N SER A 10 -17.56 -2.74 -8.89
CA SER A 10 -16.78 -3.52 -9.86
C SER A 10 -16.33 -4.85 -9.22
N PRO A 11 -16.61 -6.00 -9.87
CA PRO A 11 -16.18 -7.31 -9.34
C PRO A 11 -14.67 -7.49 -9.31
N GLY A 12 -13.92 -6.66 -10.07
CA GLY A 12 -12.46 -6.67 -10.09
C GLY A 12 -11.81 -5.73 -9.08
N LEU A 13 -12.59 -4.97 -8.29
CA LEU A 13 -12.06 -4.04 -7.29
C LEU A 13 -12.13 -4.67 -5.89
N GLY A 14 -10.99 -4.72 -5.22
CA GLY A 14 -10.88 -4.98 -3.78
C GLY A 14 -10.37 -3.73 -3.06
N VAL A 15 -10.85 -3.49 -1.84
CA VAL A 15 -10.32 -2.45 -0.95
C VAL A 15 -9.49 -3.14 0.13
N LEU A 16 -8.21 -2.77 0.22
CA LEU A 16 -7.37 -3.17 1.35
C LEU A 16 -7.78 -2.35 2.56
N ALA A 17 -8.20 -3.02 3.62
CA ALA A 17 -8.54 -2.43 4.90
C ALA A 17 -7.77 -3.15 6.01
N ALA A 18 -7.47 -2.42 7.09
CA ALA A 18 -6.81 -3.02 8.24
C ALA A 18 -7.62 -4.22 8.76
N THR A 19 -6.93 -5.34 8.98
CA THR A 19 -7.50 -6.52 9.61
C THR A 19 -7.24 -6.48 11.12
N THR A 20 -7.64 -7.55 11.82
CA THR A 20 -7.33 -7.70 13.25
C THR A 20 -5.83 -7.84 13.53
N GLY A 21 -5.02 -8.23 12.54
CA GLY A 21 -3.56 -8.38 12.67
C GLY A 21 -2.76 -7.13 12.30
N HIS A 22 -3.43 -6.01 12.03
CA HIS A 22 -2.78 -4.81 11.50
C HIS A 22 -1.70 -4.25 12.43
N GLU A 23 -1.91 -4.27 13.75
CA GLU A 23 -0.97 -3.73 14.73
C GLU A 23 0.39 -4.46 14.68
N ASP A 24 0.38 -5.78 14.54
CA ASP A 24 1.59 -6.59 14.46
C ASP A 24 2.37 -6.27 13.18
N VAL A 25 1.69 -6.28 12.02
CA VAL A 25 2.32 -5.97 10.73
C VAL A 25 2.84 -4.53 10.68
N ALA A 26 2.08 -3.58 11.21
CA ALA A 26 2.50 -2.19 11.28
C ALA A 26 3.75 -2.03 12.16
N SER A 27 3.77 -2.68 13.32
CA SER A 27 4.90 -2.64 14.25
C SER A 27 6.16 -3.22 13.61
N GLU A 28 6.05 -4.34 12.88
CA GLU A 28 7.17 -4.93 12.13
C GLU A 28 7.73 -3.94 11.09
N VAL A 29 6.88 -3.39 10.24
CA VAL A 29 7.32 -2.48 9.16
C VAL A 29 7.94 -1.21 9.73
N ILE A 30 7.35 -0.63 10.78
CA ILE A 30 7.90 0.56 11.45
C ILE A 30 9.27 0.25 12.07
N ALA A 31 9.44 -0.93 12.68
CA ALA A 31 10.72 -1.34 13.25
C ALA A 31 11.81 -1.57 12.17
N GLU A 32 11.42 -2.04 10.98
CA GLU A 32 12.31 -2.21 9.82
C GLU A 32 12.72 -0.87 9.18
N MET A 33 12.01 0.23 9.45
CA MET A 33 12.19 1.53 8.80
C MET A 33 12.38 2.67 9.83
N PRO A 34 13.55 2.77 10.47
CA PRO A 34 13.79 3.75 11.53
C PRO A 34 13.71 5.22 11.09
N GLU A 35 13.81 5.50 9.79
CA GLU A 35 13.71 6.86 9.23
C GLU A 35 12.27 7.29 8.85
N LEU A 36 11.29 6.42 9.08
CA LEU A 36 9.88 6.66 8.77
C LEU A 36 9.34 7.86 9.54
N SER A 37 9.11 8.96 8.82
CA SER A 37 8.70 10.24 9.39
C SER A 37 8.05 11.13 8.33
N GLY A 38 7.30 12.14 8.78
CA GLY A 38 6.70 13.13 7.88
C GLY A 38 5.75 12.51 6.85
N ASN A 39 5.96 12.84 5.56
CA ASN A 39 5.12 12.36 4.45
C ASN A 39 5.16 10.83 4.29
N LEU A 40 6.27 10.19 4.67
CA LEU A 40 6.46 8.73 4.50
C LEU A 40 5.50 7.89 5.34
N VAL A 41 4.91 8.46 6.40
CA VAL A 41 3.95 7.74 7.27
C VAL A 41 2.71 7.31 6.47
N HIS A 42 2.28 8.12 5.50
CA HIS A 42 1.10 7.81 4.69
C HIS A 42 1.36 6.69 3.69
N ASP A 43 2.52 6.73 3.03
CA ASP A 43 2.94 5.68 2.10
C ASP A 43 3.20 4.38 2.85
N ALA A 44 3.77 4.47 4.05
CA ALA A 44 3.97 3.31 4.92
C ALA A 44 2.65 2.66 5.31
N HIS A 45 1.61 3.43 5.64
CA HIS A 45 0.30 2.84 5.93
C HIS A 45 -0.24 2.05 4.72
N THR A 46 -0.04 2.55 3.50
CA THR A 46 -0.40 1.81 2.28
C THR A 46 0.44 0.54 2.13
N ALA A 47 1.76 0.62 2.31
CA ALA A 47 2.67 -0.52 2.21
C ALA A 47 2.39 -1.58 3.30
N ILE A 48 2.00 -1.18 4.51
CA ILE A 48 1.58 -2.07 5.59
C ILE A 48 0.33 -2.84 5.18
N LEU A 49 -0.70 -2.16 4.65
CA LEU A 49 -1.90 -2.83 4.14
C LEU A 49 -1.57 -3.80 3.00
N MET A 50 -0.63 -3.44 2.12
CA MET A 50 -0.17 -4.34 1.07
C MET A 50 0.49 -5.60 1.67
N ARG A 51 1.42 -5.45 2.62
CA ARG A 51 2.11 -6.58 3.29
C ARG A 51 1.11 -7.47 4.03
N GLU A 52 0.19 -6.86 4.76
CA GLU A 52 -0.87 -7.54 5.52
C GLU A 52 -1.76 -8.43 4.63
N HIS A 53 -2.07 -7.97 3.42
CA HIS A 53 -2.91 -8.70 2.46
C HIS A 53 -2.10 -9.54 1.45
N GLY A 54 -0.78 -9.62 1.61
CA GLY A 54 0.10 -10.36 0.69
C GLY A 54 0.21 -9.76 -0.72
N VAL A 55 -0.18 -8.49 -0.90
CA VAL A 55 -0.06 -7.76 -2.16
C VAL A 55 1.38 -7.24 -2.26
N ARG A 56 2.08 -7.63 -3.32
CA ARG A 56 3.50 -7.26 -3.51
C ARG A 56 3.73 -6.20 -4.58
N GLN A 57 2.78 -5.97 -5.46
CA GLN A 57 2.94 -5.05 -6.59
C GLN A 57 2.05 -3.83 -6.41
N ILE A 58 2.61 -2.64 -6.64
CA ILE A 58 1.86 -1.40 -6.74
C ILE A 58 2.12 -0.73 -8.08
N CYS A 59 1.05 -0.34 -8.77
CA CYS A 59 1.13 0.46 -9.97
C CYS A 59 1.03 1.95 -9.61
N THR A 60 2.16 2.66 -9.60
CA THR A 60 2.24 4.07 -9.20
C THR A 60 3.43 4.77 -9.83
N ARG A 61 3.37 6.10 -9.93
CA ARG A 61 4.53 6.95 -10.29
C ARG A 61 5.24 7.50 -9.07
N ASP A 62 4.72 7.24 -7.88
CA ASP A 62 5.32 7.69 -6.64
C ASP A 62 6.56 6.83 -6.32
N THR A 63 7.72 7.46 -6.39
CA THR A 63 9.00 6.78 -6.19
C THR A 63 9.27 6.45 -4.73
N ASP A 64 8.57 7.07 -3.77
CA ASP A 64 8.78 6.80 -2.34
C ASP A 64 8.43 5.33 -2.00
N PHE A 65 7.60 4.67 -2.81
CA PHE A 65 7.33 3.24 -2.66
C PHE A 65 8.54 2.33 -2.89
N HIS A 66 9.60 2.81 -3.55
CA HIS A 66 10.86 2.05 -3.70
C HIS A 66 11.61 1.89 -2.36
N ARG A 67 11.22 2.66 -1.34
CA ARG A 67 11.80 2.58 0.01
C ARG A 67 11.31 1.34 0.78
N PHE A 68 10.21 0.70 0.35
CA PHE A 68 9.67 -0.51 0.97
C PHE A 68 10.18 -1.75 0.21
N PRO A 69 11.16 -2.51 0.74
CA PRO A 69 11.84 -3.57 0.00
C PRO A 69 10.93 -4.77 -0.36
N PHE A 70 9.78 -4.89 0.31
CA PHE A 70 8.77 -5.91 0.04
C PHE A 70 7.74 -5.49 -1.02
N VAL A 71 7.88 -4.29 -1.61
CA VAL A 71 6.98 -3.75 -2.63
C VAL A 71 7.72 -3.64 -3.97
N GLU A 72 7.16 -4.25 -5.01
CA GLU A 72 7.54 -4.08 -6.40
C GLU A 72 6.72 -2.93 -7.01
N VAL A 73 7.41 -1.90 -7.50
CA VAL A 73 6.78 -0.73 -8.10
C VAL A 73 6.73 -0.86 -9.62
N ILE A 74 5.52 -0.76 -10.18
CA ILE A 74 5.26 -0.71 -11.62
C ILE A 74 4.94 0.75 -11.97
N ASP A 75 5.81 1.40 -12.75
CA ASP A 75 5.51 2.73 -13.31
C ASP A 75 4.59 2.56 -14.52
N PRO A 76 3.32 3.01 -14.48
CA PRO A 76 2.36 2.82 -15.57
C PRO A 76 2.74 3.55 -16.87
N LEU A 77 3.73 4.44 -16.83
CA LEU A 77 4.19 5.19 -18.00
C LEU A 77 5.52 4.70 -18.56
N ARG A 78 6.09 3.63 -17.99
CA ARG A 78 7.28 2.96 -18.52
C ARG A 78 6.89 1.60 -19.10
N PRO A 79 7.41 1.25 -20.30
CA PRO A 79 7.14 -0.03 -20.95
C PRO A 79 7.85 -1.20 -20.25
#